data_AF-A0A1H4UB96-F1
#
_entry.id   AF-A0A1H4UB96-F1
#
_cell.length_a   1.000
_cell.length_b   1.000
_cell.length_c   1.000
_cell.angle_alpha   90.00
_cell.angle_beta   90.00
_cell.angle_gamma   90.00
#
_symmetry.space_group_name_H-M   'P 1'
#
loop_
_entity.id
_entity.type
_entity.pdbx_description
1 polymer ?
#
loop_
_entity_poly.entity_id
_entity_poly.type
_entity_poly.pdbx_seq_one_letter_code
_entity_poly.pdbx_strand_id
1 'polypeptide(L)' 'MAEPWLSADDIAAHLGITKDTVYGWIAEKGMPAHKLGRLWKFQTSEIDEWVRSGGAASSSDDTESG' A
#
# COMPACT_ATOMS: atom_id res chain seq x y z
N MET A 1 3.64 -17.80 -10.03
CA MET A 1 5.03 -17.27 -10.10
C MET A 1 5.27 -16.48 -8.83
N ALA A 2 6.48 -16.49 -8.26
CA ALA A 2 6.75 -15.77 -7.01
C ALA A 2 6.78 -14.26 -7.28
N GLU A 3 5.96 -13.50 -6.56
CA GLU A 3 5.97 -12.04 -6.64
C GLU A 3 7.21 -11.47 -5.93
N PRO A 4 7.96 -10.55 -6.56
CA PRO A 4 9.11 -9.92 -5.93
C PRO A 4 8.69 -8.96 -4.81
N TRP A 5 9.46 -8.98 -3.71
CA TRP A 5 9.19 -8.18 -2.52
C TRP A 5 9.74 -6.76 -2.67
N LEU A 6 8.83 -5.80 -2.76
CA LEU A 6 9.11 -4.38 -3.00
C LEU A 6 9.47 -3.63 -1.73
N SER A 7 10.22 -2.54 -1.88
CA SER A 7 10.54 -1.62 -0.79
C SER A 7 9.48 -0.53 -0.69
N ALA A 8 9.53 0.30 0.37
CA ALA A 8 8.61 1.44 0.50
C ALA A 8 8.73 2.46 -0.65
N ASP A 9 9.91 2.58 -1.27
CA ASP A 9 10.14 3.41 -2.47
C ASP A 9 9.39 2.85 -3.69
N ASP A 10 9.61 1.56 -3.97
CA ASP A 10 9.04 0.88 -5.12
C ASP A 10 7.50 0.86 -5.04
N ILE A 11 6.92 0.60 -3.87
CA ILE A 11 5.45 0.57 -3.72
C ILE A 11 4.85 1.97 -3.81
N ALA A 12 5.55 2.99 -3.29
CA ALA A 12 5.13 4.39 -3.45
C ALA A 12 5.12 4.78 -4.93
N ALA A 13 6.17 4.43 -5.67
CA ALA A 13 6.25 4.64 -7.11
C ALA A 13 5.18 3.86 -7.88
N HIS A 14 4.92 2.60 -7.51
CA HIS A 14 3.87 1.76 -8.10
C HIS A 14 2.48 2.37 -7.95
N LEU A 15 2.16 2.89 -6.75
CA LEU A 15 0.88 3.50 -6.45
C LEU A 15 0.77 4.98 -6.86
N GLY A 16 1.87 5.61 -7.28
CA GLY A 16 1.90 7.04 -7.59
C GLY A 16 1.73 7.95 -6.37
N ILE A 17 2.11 7.47 -5.18
CA ILE A 17 2.01 8.22 -3.91
C ILE A 17 3.41 8.50 -3.34
N THR A 18 3.46 9.23 -2.23
CA THR A 18 4.72 9.48 -1.52
C THR A 18 5.02 8.37 -0.52
N LYS A 19 6.31 8.16 -0.19
CA LYS A 19 6.72 7.26 0.89
C LYS A 19 6.08 7.60 2.23
N ASP A 20 5.90 8.90 2.49
CA ASP A 20 5.25 9.38 3.71
C ASP A 20 3.82 8.83 3.81
N THR A 21 3.07 8.90 2.70
CA THR A 21 1.74 8.29 2.59
C THR A 21 1.76 6.78 2.84
N VAL A 22 2.74 6.05 2.30
CA VAL A 22 2.91 4.62 2.58
C VAL A 22 3.12 4.36 4.08
N TYR A 23 4.03 5.09 4.72
CA TYR A 23 4.25 4.94 6.17
C TYR A 23 3.03 5.33 7.00
N GLY A 24 2.31 6.39 6.60
CA GLY A 24 1.03 6.77 7.20
C GLY A 24 0.00 5.65 7.09
N TRP A 25 -0.14 5.02 5.92
CA TRP A 25 -1.08 3.90 5.75
C TRP A 25 -0.69 2.66 6.56
N ILE A 26 0.60 2.38 6.74
CA ILE A 26 1.04 1.29 7.63
C ILE A 26 0.65 1.57 9.08
N ALA A 27 0.85 2.81 9.55
CA ALA A 27 0.59 3.18 10.94
C ALA A 27 -0.91 3.41 11.24
N GLU A 28 -1.63 4.04 10.32
CA GLU A 28 -3.00 4.55 10.54
C GLU A 28 -4.06 3.64 9.90
N LYS A 29 -3.76 3.00 8.76
CA LYS A 29 -4.72 2.22 7.98
C LYS A 29 -4.46 0.71 7.99
N GLY A 30 -3.39 0.28 8.65
CA GLY A 30 -3.01 -1.14 8.70
C GLY A 30 -2.66 -1.73 7.34
N MET A 31 -2.01 -0.95 6.47
CA MET A 31 -1.54 -1.43 5.17
C MET A 31 -0.69 -2.71 5.32
N PRO A 32 -0.87 -3.73 4.45
CA PRO A 32 -0.11 -4.97 4.50
C PRO A 32 1.39 -4.70 4.31
N ALA A 33 2.15 -4.82 5.39
CA ALA A 33 3.59 -4.59 5.38
C ALA A 33 4.30 -5.71 6.13
N HIS A 34 5.31 -6.31 5.49
CA HIS A 34 6.05 -7.42 6.05
C HIS A 34 7.42 -6.96 6.51
N LYS A 35 7.70 -7.11 7.81
CA LYS A 35 8.98 -6.70 8.39
C LYS A 35 10.01 -7.82 8.24
N LEU A 36 10.94 -7.66 7.30
CA LEU A 36 12.08 -8.56 7.12
C LEU A 36 13.34 -7.89 7.69
N GLY A 37 13.65 -8.24 8.95
CA GLY A 37 14.75 -7.65 9.70
C GLY A 37 14.49 -6.17 10.01
N ARG A 38 15.29 -5.29 9.42
CA ARG A 38 15.16 -3.83 9.59
C ARG A 38 14.30 -3.17 8.50
N LEU A 39 14.02 -3.87 7.41
CA LEU A 39 13.35 -3.31 6.24
C LEU A 39 11.89 -3.78 6.20
N TRP A 40 11.01 -2.85 5.84
CA TRP A 40 9.65 -3.19 5.44
C TRP A 40 9.65 -3.61 3.98
N LYS A 41 8.91 -4.67 3.71
CA LYS A 41 8.72 -5.23 2.38
C LYS A 41 7.25 -5.43 2.08
N PHE A 42 6.92 -5.27 0.81
CA PHE A 42 5.55 -5.22 0.33
C PHE A 42 5.39 -6.18 -0.84
N GLN A 43 4.26 -6.86 -0.87
CA GLN A 43 3.81 -7.64 -2.02
C GLN A 43 2.77 -6.80 -2.76
N THR A 44 3.04 -6.48 -4.03
CA THR A 44 2.16 -5.67 -4.85
C THR A 44 0.74 -6.23 -4.87
N SER A 45 0.58 -7.54 -5.03
CA SER A 45 -0.74 -8.19 -5.07
C SER A 45 -1.54 -7.94 -3.79
N GLU A 46 -0.92 -8.09 -2.61
CA GLU A 46 -1.59 -7.83 -1.32
C GLU A 46 -1.98 -6.35 -1.16
N ILE A 47 -1.11 -5.45 -1.61
CA ILE A 47 -1.38 -4.01 -1.56
C ILE A 47 -2.52 -3.65 -2.52
N ASP A 48 -2.49 -4.13 -3.76
CA ASP A 48 -3.54 -3.89 -4.75
C ASP A 48 -4.91 -4.41 -4.27
N GLU A 49 -4.94 -5.61 -3.66
CA GLU A 49 -6.16 -6.16 -3.07
C GLU A 49 -6.66 -5.31 -1.90
N TRP A 50 -5.77 -4.84 -1.03
CA TRP A 50 -6.10 -3.98 0.09
C TRP A 50 -6.61 -2.60 -0.38
N VAL A 51 -5.97 -1.99 -1.38
CA VAL A 51 -6.41 -0.73 -2.01
C VAL A 51 -7.80 -0.91 -2.62
N ARG A 52 -8.02 -1.99 -3.39
CA ARG A 52 -9.32 -2.31 -4.01
C ARG A 52 -10.41 -2.57 -2.98
N SER A 53 -10.05 -3.09 -1.81
CA SER A 53 -10.97 -3.29 -0.68
C SER A 53 -11.30 -2.00 0.07
N GLY A 54 -10.79 -0.84 -0.39
CA GLY A 54 -11.02 0.47 0.21
C GLY A 54 -10.04 0.82 1.34
N GLY A 55 -8.99 0.02 1.56
CA GLY A 55 -8.01 0.29 2.62
C GLY A 55 -7.28 1.63 2.43
N ALA A 56 -7.09 2.06 1.19
CA ALA A 56 -6.48 3.35 0.86
C ALA A 56 -7.44 4.55 0.99
N ALA A 57 -8.76 4.34 1.05
CA ALA A 57 -9.74 5.41 1.06
C ALA A 57 -9.55 6.29 2.30
N SER A 58 -9.33 7.60 2.11
CA SER A 58 -9.59 8.59 3.15
C SER A 58 -11.10 8.81 3.13
N SER A 59 -11.76 9.07 4.27
CA SER A 59 -13.23 9.19 4.35
C SER A 59 -13.85 10.37 3.58
N SER A 60 -13.25 10.83 2.49
CA SER A 60 -13.69 11.96 1.67
C SER A 60 -13.13 11.81 0.25
N ASP A 61 -13.78 10.98 -0.58
CA ASP A 61 -13.98 11.14 -2.05
C ASP A 61 -14.60 9.82 -2.55
N ASP A 62 -15.93 9.72 -2.55
CA ASP A 62 -16.87 10.08 -3.62
C ASP A 62 -17.18 8.91 -4.55
N THR A 63 -18.47 8.78 -4.75
CA THR A 63 -19.14 7.73 -5.48
C THR A 63 -19.01 8.03 -6.96
N GLU A 64 -18.14 7.35 -7.69
CA GLU A 64 -18.30 7.26 -9.14
C GLU A 64 -18.20 5.81 -9.61
N SER A 65 -19.37 5.21 -9.78
CA SER A 65 -19.56 4.09 -10.70
C SER A 65 -20.87 4.37 -11.44
N GLY A 66 -20.70 4.76 -12.71
CA GLY A 66 -21.77 4.82 -13.70
C GLY A 66 -22.18 3.44 -14.21
#